data_AF-A0A2P5YM98-F1
#
_entry.id   AF-A0A2P5YM98-F1
#
_cell.length_a   1.000
_cell.length_b   1.000
_cell.length_c   1.000
_cell.angle_alpha   90.00
_cell.angle_beta   90.00
_cell.angle_gamma   90.00
#
_symmetry.space_group_name_H-M   'P 1'
#
loop_
_entity.id
_entity.type
_entity.pdbx_description
1 polymer ?
#
loop_
_entity_poly.entity_id
_entity_poly.type
_entity_poly.pdbx_seq_one_letter_code
_entity_poly.pdbx_strand_id
1 'polypeptide(L)'
;MAMDSGADGQSHKAHRSRHSAKRLQSRAVEKEQRRLHLPVIDRSYGELPPFVVVVQGPPQVGKSLLIKTLVKHYTKHNLPDVRGPITIVSGKQRRLQFVECPNDINGMIDAAKFADLALLLIDGSYGFEMETFEFLNILQVHGFPKVMGVLTHLDKFKDVKKLKKTKQRLKHRFWTEIYDGAKLFYLSGLIHGK
;
A
#
# COMPACT_ATOMS: atom_id res chain seq x y z
N MET A 1 -14.16 34.52 -66.64
CA MET A 1 -13.03 33.57 -66.45
C MET A 1 -12.50 33.82 -65.04
N ALA A 2 -12.70 32.84 -64.16
CA ALA A 2 -12.51 32.95 -62.71
C ALA A 2 -11.08 32.57 -62.29
N MET A 3 -10.55 33.23 -61.24
CA MET A 3 -9.43 32.79 -60.39
C MET A 3 -9.65 33.48 -59.02
N ASP A 4 -10.42 32.86 -58.12
CA ASP A 4 -10.06 31.90 -57.08
C ASP A 4 -9.13 32.42 -55.96
N SER A 5 -9.68 32.25 -54.77
CA SER A 5 -9.34 32.65 -53.42
C SER A 5 -8.50 31.59 -52.69
N GLY A 6 -7.73 32.01 -51.68
CA GLY A 6 -7.44 31.14 -50.53
C GLY A 6 -6.00 31.09 -50.06
N ALA A 7 -5.64 31.96 -49.12
CA ALA A 7 -4.38 31.86 -48.38
C ALA A 7 -4.56 32.23 -46.89
N ASP A 8 -5.35 31.46 -46.14
CA ASP A 8 -5.50 31.65 -44.67
C ASP A 8 -5.68 30.33 -43.88
N GLY A 9 -5.15 29.21 -44.40
CA GLY A 9 -5.36 27.88 -43.80
C GLY A 9 -4.16 27.20 -43.11
N GLN A 10 -2.92 27.67 -43.31
CA GLN A 10 -1.72 26.88 -42.97
C GLN A 10 -1.07 27.21 -41.60
N SER A 11 -1.26 28.42 -41.06
CA SER A 11 -0.57 28.84 -39.83
C SER A 11 -1.12 28.15 -38.56
N HIS A 12 -2.44 27.91 -38.49
CA HIS A 12 -3.07 27.32 -37.29
C HIS A 12 -2.65 25.86 -37.01
N LYS A 13 -2.34 25.06 -38.03
CA LYS A 13 -1.91 23.64 -37.84
C LYS A 13 -0.47 23.53 -37.32
N ALA A 14 0.43 24.42 -37.76
CA ALA A 14 1.84 24.44 -37.34
C ALA A 14 2.05 24.95 -35.90
N HIS A 15 1.22 25.89 -35.45
CA HIS A 15 1.22 26.31 -34.04
C HIS A 15 0.72 25.20 -33.12
N ARG A 16 -0.35 24.49 -33.51
CA ARG A 16 -0.92 23.37 -32.73
C ARG A 16 0.08 22.22 -32.54
N SER A 17 0.89 21.89 -33.56
CA SER A 17 1.95 20.88 -33.47
C SER A 17 3.11 21.31 -32.57
N ARG A 18 3.52 22.59 -32.61
CA ARG A 18 4.54 23.15 -31.70
C ARG A 18 4.09 23.16 -30.24
N HIS A 19 2.85 23.52 -29.95
CA HIS A 19 2.31 23.46 -28.58
C HIS A 19 2.20 22.02 -28.07
N SER A 20 1.80 21.07 -28.94
CA SER A 20 1.79 19.64 -28.61
C SER A 20 3.18 19.09 -28.33
N ALA A 21 4.16 19.41 -29.18
CA ALA A 21 5.56 19.01 -29.01
C ALA A 21 6.18 19.57 -27.72
N LYS A 22 5.92 20.84 -27.40
CA LYS A 22 6.35 21.46 -26.14
C LYS A 22 5.74 20.76 -24.92
N ARG A 23 4.46 20.37 -24.96
CA ARG A 23 3.80 19.61 -23.87
C ARG A 23 4.39 18.21 -23.71
N LEU A 24 4.78 17.55 -24.79
CA LEU A 24 5.42 16.23 -24.71
C LEU A 24 6.83 16.33 -24.13
N GLN A 25 7.60 17.34 -24.54
CA GLN A 25 8.91 17.62 -23.97
C GLN A 25 8.83 17.96 -22.48
N SER A 26 7.89 18.83 -22.08
CA SER A 26 7.74 19.19 -20.66
C SER A 26 7.36 17.99 -19.80
N ARG A 27 6.48 17.10 -20.29
CA ARG A 27 6.12 15.85 -19.60
C ARG A 27 7.29 14.87 -19.51
N ALA A 28 8.12 14.79 -20.55
CA ALA A 28 9.31 13.95 -20.53
C ALA A 28 10.30 14.44 -19.48
N VAL A 29 10.58 15.75 -19.45
CA VAL A 29 11.45 16.38 -18.45
C VAL A 29 10.90 16.20 -17.03
N GLU A 30 9.60 16.42 -16.82
CA GLU A 30 8.96 16.21 -15.52
C GLU A 30 9.07 14.75 -15.05
N LYS A 31 8.90 13.79 -15.97
CA LYS A 31 9.05 12.36 -15.66
C LYS A 31 10.48 11.99 -15.29
N GLU A 32 11.47 12.53 -16.00
CA GLU A 32 12.88 12.35 -15.67
C GLU A 32 13.20 12.98 -14.31
N GLN A 33 12.71 14.19 -14.05
CA GLN A 33 12.90 14.86 -12.76
C GLN A 33 12.30 14.06 -11.59
N ARG A 34 11.12 13.45 -11.78
CA ARG A 34 10.50 12.57 -10.76
C ARG A 34 11.25 11.25 -10.56
N ARG A 35 12.12 10.83 -11.49
CA ARG A 35 12.94 9.61 -11.37
C ARG A 35 14.24 9.86 -10.61
N LEU A 36 14.70 11.11 -10.55
CA LEU A 36 15.89 11.48 -9.79
C LEU A 36 15.59 11.31 -8.30
N HIS A 37 16.32 10.39 -7.66
CA HIS A 37 16.29 10.16 -6.22
C HIS A 37 17.68 10.44 -5.65
N LEU A 38 17.76 10.74 -4.35
CA LEU A 38 19.04 10.90 -3.68
C LEU A 38 19.84 9.59 -3.80
N PRO A 39 21.13 9.64 -4.19
CA PRO A 39 21.95 8.44 -4.26
C PRO A 39 22.14 7.88 -2.84
N VAL A 40 21.70 6.65 -2.63
CA VAL A 40 21.86 5.93 -1.36
C VAL A 40 22.85 4.79 -1.56
N ILE A 41 23.78 4.62 -0.63
CA ILE A 41 24.73 3.51 -0.64
C ILE A 41 23.99 2.25 -0.22
N ASP A 42 23.88 1.27 -1.12
CA ASP A 42 23.40 -0.06 -0.80
C ASP A 42 24.50 -0.83 -0.04
N ARG A 43 24.15 -1.35 1.14
CA ARG A 43 25.04 -2.11 2.02
C ARG A 43 24.66 -3.59 2.08
N SER A 44 23.84 -4.09 1.14
CA SER A 44 23.50 -5.49 1.06
C SER A 44 24.70 -6.33 0.57
N TYR A 45 25.08 -7.35 1.35
CA TYR A 45 26.16 -8.27 1.00
C TYR A 45 25.66 -9.72 1.08
N GLY A 46 25.97 -10.53 0.06
CA GLY A 46 25.65 -11.96 0.06
C GLY A 46 24.17 -12.29 -0.18
N GLU A 47 23.64 -13.28 0.55
CA GLU A 47 22.23 -13.67 0.46
C GLU A 47 21.34 -12.64 1.16
N LEU A 48 20.27 -12.19 0.48
CA LEU A 48 19.36 -11.20 1.06
C LEU A 48 18.67 -11.73 2.32
N PRO A 49 18.57 -10.91 3.39
CA PRO A 49 17.82 -11.27 4.58
C PRO A 49 16.32 -11.44 4.26
N PRO A 50 15.56 -12.14 5.11
CA PRO A 50 14.12 -12.20 4.98
C PRO A 50 13.50 -10.80 5.01
N PHE A 51 12.61 -10.51 4.08
CA PHE A 51 11.89 -9.25 4.01
C PHE A 51 10.82 -9.21 5.11
N VAL A 52 10.92 -8.24 6.03
CA VAL A 52 10.13 -8.21 7.25
C VAL A 52 8.79 -7.50 7.02
N VAL A 53 7.71 -8.23 7.29
CA VAL A 53 6.34 -7.77 7.17
C VAL A 53 5.73 -7.69 8.57
N VAL A 54 5.58 -6.47 9.06
CA VAL A 54 4.88 -6.20 10.32
C VAL A 54 3.39 -6.10 10.06
N VAL A 55 2.60 -6.83 10.84
CA VAL A 55 1.14 -6.80 10.81
C VAL A 55 0.66 -6.01 12.03
N GLN A 56 0.10 -4.84 11.79
CA GLN A 56 -0.44 -3.97 12.83
C GLN A 56 -1.92 -3.68 12.56
N GLY A 57 -2.65 -3.46 13.64
CA GLY A 57 -4.03 -3.02 13.63
C GLY A 57 -4.62 -3.14 15.03
N PRO A 58 -5.86 -2.66 15.21
CA PRO A 58 -6.52 -2.66 16.50
C PRO A 58 -6.71 -4.06 17.10
N PRO A 59 -7.00 -4.20 18.40
CA PRO A 59 -7.33 -5.48 18.99
C PRO A 59 -8.51 -6.13 18.26
N GLN A 60 -8.45 -7.45 18.10
CA GLN A 60 -9.53 -8.26 17.50
C GLN A 60 -9.86 -7.97 16.01
N VAL A 61 -9.05 -7.17 15.30
CA VAL A 61 -9.22 -6.93 13.86
C VAL A 61 -8.88 -8.15 12.98
N GLY A 62 -8.22 -9.17 13.54
CA GLY A 62 -7.84 -10.40 12.84
C GLY A 62 -6.37 -10.48 12.42
N LYS A 63 -5.44 -9.84 13.15
CA LYS A 63 -3.99 -9.85 12.87
C LYS A 63 -3.40 -11.27 12.77
N SER A 64 -3.54 -12.07 13.82
CA SER A 64 -3.04 -13.44 13.84
C SER A 64 -3.69 -14.30 12.76
N LEU A 65 -4.98 -14.08 12.46
CA LEU A 65 -5.70 -14.81 11.43
C LEU A 65 -5.18 -14.50 10.02
N LEU A 66 -4.87 -13.23 9.74
CA LEU A 66 -4.23 -12.86 8.48
C LEU A 66 -2.88 -13.56 8.32
N ILE A 67 -2.05 -13.58 9.37
CA ILE A 67 -0.75 -14.27 9.34
C ILE A 67 -0.94 -15.76 9.10
N LYS A 68 -1.85 -16.43 9.84
CA LYS A 68 -2.16 -17.86 9.63
C LYS A 68 -2.59 -18.14 8.19
N THR A 69 -3.43 -17.28 7.63
CA THR A 69 -3.94 -17.43 6.25
C THR A 69 -2.85 -17.26 5.21
N LEU A 70 -1.98 -16.26 5.38
CA LEU A 70 -0.84 -16.03 4.48
C LEU A 70 0.17 -17.18 4.56
N VAL A 71 0.52 -17.61 5.77
CA VAL A 71 1.43 -18.75 5.98
C VAL A 71 0.86 -20.01 5.33
N LYS A 72 -0.42 -20.30 5.54
CA LYS A 72 -1.11 -21.43 4.90
C LYS A 72 -1.10 -21.31 3.38
N HIS A 73 -1.31 -20.12 2.83
CA HIS A 73 -1.31 -19.90 1.39
C HIS A 73 0.04 -20.26 0.76
N TYR A 74 1.15 -19.85 1.38
CA TYR A 74 2.50 -20.09 0.87
C TYR A 74 3.02 -21.50 1.17
N THR A 75 2.88 -21.97 2.41
CA THR A 75 3.47 -23.24 2.86
C THR A 75 2.56 -24.44 2.66
N LYS A 76 1.27 -24.22 2.40
CA LYS A 76 0.22 -25.26 2.38
C LYS A 76 0.00 -25.99 3.72
N HIS A 77 0.60 -25.49 4.80
CA HIS A 77 0.43 -26.04 6.15
C HIS A 77 -0.42 -25.11 7.03
N ASN A 78 -1.25 -25.71 7.89
CA ASN A 78 -2.02 -24.95 8.88
C ASN A 78 -1.14 -24.66 10.10
N LEU A 79 -1.04 -23.40 10.49
CA LEU A 79 -0.35 -22.98 11.71
C LEU A 79 -1.37 -22.86 12.86
N PRO A 80 -1.25 -23.62 13.95
CA PRO A 80 -2.23 -23.62 15.04
C PRO A 80 -2.21 -22.30 15.81
N ASP A 81 -1.02 -21.76 16.10
CA ASP A 81 -0.85 -20.53 16.86
C ASP A 81 0.24 -19.64 16.25
N VAL A 82 0.05 -18.33 16.33
CA VAL A 82 1.01 -17.33 15.84
C VAL A 82 1.75 -16.79 17.06
N ARG A 83 3.00 -17.24 17.24
CA ARG A 83 3.87 -16.75 18.32
C ARG A 83 5.21 -16.33 17.74
N GLY A 84 5.56 -15.07 17.98
CA GLY A 84 6.81 -14.50 17.52
C GLY A 84 6.91 -14.39 15.99
N PRO A 85 8.12 -14.14 15.47
CA PRO A 85 8.35 -13.96 14.04
C PRO A 85 8.26 -15.29 13.27
N ILE A 86 7.48 -15.32 12.20
CA ILE A 86 7.30 -16.51 11.34
C ILE A 86 7.96 -16.25 9.99
N THR A 87 9.04 -16.98 9.71
CA THR A 87 9.75 -16.88 8.43
C THR A 87 9.29 -17.96 7.47
N ILE A 88 8.92 -17.55 6.25
CA ILE A 88 8.53 -18.44 5.16
C ILE A 88 9.36 -18.16 3.90
N VAL A 89 9.54 -19.19 3.08
CA VAL A 89 10.16 -19.06 1.76
C VAL A 89 9.05 -18.78 0.75
N SER A 90 9.06 -17.62 0.10
CA SER A 90 8.06 -17.21 -0.90
C SER A 90 8.49 -17.56 -2.33
N GLY A 91 9.80 -17.67 -2.58
CA GLY A 91 10.38 -18.09 -3.85
C GLY A 91 11.87 -18.41 -3.73
N LYS A 92 12.53 -18.74 -4.85
CA LYS A 92 13.94 -19.24 -4.84
C LYS A 92 14.95 -18.31 -4.15
N GLN A 93 14.74 -16.99 -4.24
CA GLN A 93 15.63 -15.97 -3.65
C GLN A 93 14.88 -15.01 -2.72
N ARG A 94 13.65 -15.35 -2.31
CA ARG A 94 12.81 -14.43 -1.51
C ARG A 94 12.19 -15.13 -0.31
N ARG A 95 12.58 -14.66 0.87
CA ARG A 95 12.02 -15.05 2.17
C ARG A 95 11.21 -13.90 2.73
N LEU A 96 10.10 -14.22 3.39
CA LEU A 96 9.26 -13.25 4.09
C LEU A 96 9.23 -13.61 5.57
N GLN A 97 9.36 -12.63 6.44
CA GLN A 97 9.21 -12.80 7.88
C GLN A 97 7.99 -12.01 8.35
N PHE A 98 6.95 -12.71 8.81
CA PHE A 98 5.77 -12.08 9.38
C PHE A 98 5.96 -11.86 10.86
N VAL A 99 5.68 -10.64 11.33
CA VAL A 99 5.72 -10.28 12.75
C VAL A 99 4.40 -9.66 13.12
N GLU A 100 3.72 -10.22 14.13
CA GLU A 100 2.53 -9.60 14.70
C GLU A 100 2.96 -8.48 15.66
N CYS A 101 2.46 -7.27 15.43
CA CYS A 101 2.74 -6.13 16.31
C CYS A 101 1.96 -6.26 17.62
N PRO A 102 2.62 -6.16 18.79
CA PRO A 102 1.95 -6.04 20.08
C PRO A 102 1.05 -4.78 20.12
N ASN A 103 0.08 -4.75 21.03
CA ASN A 103 -0.75 -3.56 21.27
C ASN A 103 -0.09 -2.55 22.21
N ASP A 104 1.18 -2.76 22.60
CA ASP A 104 1.94 -1.81 23.41
C ASP A 104 2.71 -0.83 22.53
N ILE A 105 2.79 0.44 22.96
CA ILE A 105 3.46 1.51 22.25
C ILE A 105 4.95 1.19 22.07
N ASN A 106 5.60 0.59 23.07
CA ASN A 106 7.01 0.22 22.96
C ASN A 106 7.20 -0.85 21.87
N GLY A 107 6.30 -1.84 21.83
CA GLY A 107 6.27 -2.85 20.77
C GLY A 107 6.04 -2.26 19.38
N MET A 108 5.19 -1.23 19.26
CA MET A 108 4.97 -0.49 18.03
C MET A 108 6.23 0.27 17.56
N ILE A 109 6.93 0.94 18.49
CA ILE A 109 8.19 1.66 18.20
C ILE A 109 9.26 0.69 17.70
N ASP A 110 9.42 -0.44 18.37
CA ASP A 110 10.42 -1.42 17.96
C ASP A 110 10.09 -2.05 16.62
N ALA A 111 8.82 -2.42 16.41
CA ALA A 111 8.34 -2.94 15.13
C ALA A 111 8.54 -1.95 13.97
N ALA A 112 8.34 -0.65 14.22
CA ALA A 112 8.54 0.39 13.22
C ALA A 112 10.00 0.50 12.74
N LYS A 113 10.98 0.26 13.62
CA LYS A 113 12.41 0.39 13.29
C LYS A 113 12.93 -0.71 12.37
N PHE A 114 12.33 -1.90 12.39
CA PHE A 114 12.78 -3.04 11.58
C PHE A 114 11.81 -3.43 10.44
N ALA A 115 10.68 -2.74 10.30
CA ALA A 115 9.69 -3.07 9.28
C ALA A 115 10.15 -2.65 7.87
N ASP A 116 10.22 -3.61 6.94
CA ASP A 116 10.34 -3.29 5.51
C ASP A 116 8.97 -3.00 4.87
N LEU A 117 7.93 -3.67 5.37
CA LEU A 117 6.53 -3.49 5.00
C LEU A 117 5.64 -3.51 6.23
N ALA A 118 4.76 -2.51 6.34
CA ALA A 118 3.68 -2.47 7.31
C ALA A 118 2.34 -2.84 6.64
N LEU A 119 1.73 -3.94 7.10
CA LEU A 119 0.34 -4.30 6.80
C LEU A 119 -0.56 -3.74 7.89
N LEU A 120 -1.35 -2.72 7.56
CA LEU A 120 -2.29 -2.08 8.47
C LEU A 120 -3.69 -2.65 8.29
N LEU A 121 -4.19 -3.32 9.31
CA LEU A 121 -5.54 -3.85 9.33
C LEU A 121 -6.49 -2.79 9.89
N ILE A 122 -7.57 -2.55 9.17
CA ILE A 122 -8.61 -1.59 9.54
C ILE A 122 -9.94 -2.34 9.57
N ASP A 123 -10.73 -2.20 10.64
CA ASP A 123 -12.11 -2.70 10.67
C ASP A 123 -12.97 -1.81 9.78
N GLY A 124 -13.55 -2.37 8.71
CA GLY A 124 -14.39 -1.62 7.78
C GLY A 124 -15.71 -1.15 8.40
N SER A 125 -16.23 -1.86 9.39
CA SER A 125 -17.49 -1.56 10.10
C SER A 125 -17.32 -0.44 11.12
N TYR A 126 -16.22 -0.46 11.88
CA TYR A 126 -15.93 0.59 12.86
C TYR A 126 -15.28 1.81 12.19
N GLY A 127 -14.26 1.56 11.37
CA GLY A 127 -13.44 2.57 10.72
C GLY A 127 -12.02 2.59 11.26
N PHE A 128 -11.39 3.76 11.23
CA PHE A 128 -10.05 3.93 11.77
C PHE A 128 -10.09 4.11 13.28
N GLU A 129 -9.23 3.38 13.98
CA GLU A 129 -9.02 3.50 15.42
C GLU A 129 -7.72 4.26 15.72
N MET A 130 -7.62 4.83 16.92
CA MET A 130 -6.46 5.64 17.33
C MET A 130 -5.16 4.84 17.27
N GLU A 131 -5.16 3.56 17.66
CA GLU A 131 -3.98 2.69 17.62
C GLU A 131 -3.37 2.57 16.21
N THR A 132 -4.19 2.63 15.15
CA THR A 132 -3.67 2.60 13.78
C THR A 132 -2.96 3.90 13.41
N PHE A 133 -3.47 5.04 13.90
CA PHE A 133 -2.86 6.35 13.68
C PHE A 133 -1.58 6.54 14.49
N GLU A 134 -1.55 6.07 15.74
CA GLU A 134 -0.35 6.09 16.57
C GLU A 134 0.80 5.36 15.88
N PHE A 135 0.55 4.15 15.37
CA PHE A 135 1.58 3.41 14.64
C PHE A 135 1.99 4.10 13.33
N LEU A 136 1.05 4.68 12.57
CA LEU A 136 1.38 5.46 11.37
C LEU A 136 2.30 6.66 11.67
N ASN A 137 2.03 7.38 12.75
CA ASN A 137 2.87 8.51 13.18
C ASN A 137 4.25 8.04 13.62
N ILE A 138 4.33 6.93 14.35
CA ILE A 138 5.61 6.30 14.74
C ILE A 138 6.43 5.91 13.49
N LEU A 139 5.80 5.32 12.47
CA LEU A 139 6.45 4.98 11.20
C LEU A 139 6.99 6.22 10.46
N GLN A 140 6.25 7.33 10.48
CA GLN A 140 6.69 8.58 9.84
C GLN A 140 7.96 9.14 10.49
N VAL A 141 8.11 8.99 11.81
CA VAL A 141 9.28 9.46 12.56
C VAL A 141 10.50 8.54 12.36
N HIS A 142 10.31 7.22 12.34
CA HIS A 142 11.42 6.26 12.27
C HIS A 142 11.92 5.93 10.86
N GLY A 143 11.22 6.41 9.83
CA GLY A 143 11.54 6.14 8.42
C GLY A 143 10.42 5.34 7.79
N PHE A 144 9.56 6.04 7.05
CA PHE A 144 8.29 5.51 6.57
C PHE A 144 8.49 4.35 5.57
N PRO A 145 8.27 3.09 5.97
CA PRO A 145 8.49 1.96 5.08
C PRO A 145 7.32 1.85 4.10
N LYS A 146 7.31 0.77 3.30
CA LYS A 146 6.16 0.53 2.44
C LYS A 146 4.94 0.20 3.30
N VAL A 147 3.84 0.91 3.13
CA VAL A 147 2.60 0.65 3.86
C VAL A 147 1.52 0.12 2.90
N MET A 148 0.81 -0.93 3.32
CA MET A 148 -0.38 -1.43 2.64
C MET A 148 -1.51 -1.61 3.65
N GLY A 149 -2.72 -1.23 3.25
CA GLY A 149 -3.90 -1.37 4.08
C GLY A 149 -4.68 -2.64 3.75
N VAL A 150 -5.31 -3.23 4.76
CA VAL A 150 -6.22 -4.36 4.64
C VAL A 150 -7.51 -4.02 5.38
N LEU A 151 -8.59 -3.85 4.64
CA LEU A 151 -9.92 -3.64 5.20
C LEU A 151 -10.58 -5.00 5.51
N THR A 152 -10.93 -5.19 6.77
CA THR A 152 -11.56 -6.40 7.30
C THR A 152 -13.04 -6.14 7.64
N HIS A 153 -13.75 -7.18 8.07
CA HIS A 153 -15.12 -7.08 8.62
C HIS A 153 -16.15 -6.43 7.67
N LEU A 154 -15.96 -6.60 6.36
CA LEU A 154 -16.84 -6.04 5.33
C LEU A 154 -18.18 -6.80 5.21
N ASP A 155 -18.27 -7.97 5.82
CA ASP A 155 -19.44 -8.83 5.96
C ASP A 155 -20.47 -8.31 6.98
N LYS A 156 -20.04 -7.46 7.94
CA LYS A 156 -20.97 -6.79 8.87
C LYS A 156 -21.95 -5.83 8.17
N PHE A 157 -21.68 -5.45 6.91
CA PHE A 157 -22.53 -4.57 6.12
C PHE A 157 -23.66 -5.34 5.44
N LYS A 158 -24.90 -5.13 5.91
CA LYS A 158 -26.11 -5.66 5.26
C LYS A 158 -26.45 -4.95 3.94
N ASP A 159 -26.14 -3.65 3.82
CA ASP A 159 -26.44 -2.84 2.64
C ASP A 159 -25.20 -2.61 1.76
N VAL A 160 -25.33 -3.00 0.49
CA VAL A 160 -24.31 -2.84 -0.55
C VAL A 160 -24.03 -1.38 -0.87
N LYS A 161 -25.05 -0.49 -0.83
CA LYS A 161 -24.85 0.94 -1.09
C LYS A 161 -24.02 1.57 0.01
N LYS A 162 -24.36 1.30 1.28
CA LYS A 162 -23.57 1.72 2.44
C LYS A 162 -22.14 1.17 2.38
N LEU A 163 -21.96 -0.11 2.05
CA LEU A 163 -20.64 -0.72 1.89
C LEU A 163 -19.77 0.02 0.86
N LYS A 164 -20.32 0.31 -0.33
CA LYS A 164 -19.58 1.06 -1.37
C LYS A 164 -19.18 2.45 -0.91
N LYS A 165 -20.08 3.19 -0.25
CA LYS A 165 -19.79 4.52 0.30
C LYS A 165 -18.69 4.45 1.36
N THR A 166 -18.79 3.51 2.30
CA THR A 166 -17.79 3.34 3.36
C THR A 166 -16.42 2.94 2.80
N LYS A 167 -16.36 2.02 1.83
CA LYS A 167 -15.10 1.65 1.15
C LYS A 167 -14.42 2.85 0.51
N GLN A 168 -15.17 3.70 -0.17
CA GLN A 168 -14.60 4.92 -0.79
C GLN A 168 -14.14 5.92 0.27
N ARG A 169 -14.92 6.14 1.33
CA ARG A 169 -14.56 7.03 2.44
C ARG A 169 -13.28 6.57 3.14
N LEU A 170 -13.18 5.29 3.47
CA LEU A 170 -12.01 4.72 4.13
C LEU A 170 -10.78 4.73 3.21
N LYS A 171 -10.98 4.46 1.92
CA LYS A 171 -9.91 4.56 0.92
C LYS A 171 -9.37 5.98 0.80
N HIS A 172 -10.24 6.98 0.68
CA HIS A 172 -9.82 8.38 0.61
C HIS A 172 -9.08 8.78 1.88
N ARG A 173 -9.61 8.43 3.06
CA ARG A 173 -8.94 8.71 4.32
C ARG A 173 -7.58 8.02 4.41
N PHE A 174 -7.47 6.76 4.00
CA PHE A 174 -6.20 6.03 3.96
C PHE A 174 -5.15 6.71 3.06
N TRP A 175 -5.58 7.31 1.94
CA TRP A 175 -4.68 8.06 1.07
C TRP A 175 -4.21 9.37 1.69
N THR A 176 -5.11 10.10 2.35
CA THR A 176 -4.76 11.35 3.05
C THR A 176 -3.74 11.14 4.16
N GLU A 177 -3.81 10.00 4.85
CA GLU A 177 -2.97 9.73 6.04
C GLU A 177 -1.60 9.12 5.70
N ILE A 178 -1.45 8.54 4.50
CA ILE A 178 -0.23 7.84 4.08
C ILE A 178 0.39 8.53 2.87
N TYR A 179 -0.11 8.23 1.69
CA TYR A 179 0.22 8.90 0.44
C TYR A 179 -0.85 8.57 -0.59
N ASP A 180 -1.02 9.47 -1.56
CA ASP A 180 -1.98 9.28 -2.63
C ASP A 180 -1.66 8.04 -3.46
N GLY A 181 -2.65 7.15 -3.56
CA GLY A 181 -2.51 5.89 -4.30
C GLY A 181 -1.95 4.73 -3.48
N ALA A 182 -1.88 4.84 -2.15
CA ALA A 182 -1.54 3.71 -1.30
C ALA A 182 -2.47 2.50 -1.55
N LYS A 183 -1.89 1.29 -1.53
CA LYS A 183 -2.62 0.05 -1.85
C LYS A 183 -3.50 -0.37 -0.68
N LEU A 184 -4.78 -0.57 -0.96
CA LEU A 184 -5.78 -1.01 0.00
C LEU A 184 -6.47 -2.29 -0.50
N PHE A 185 -6.36 -3.36 0.28
CA PHE A 185 -6.99 -4.65 0.01
C PHE A 185 -8.29 -4.78 0.80
N TYR A 186 -9.24 -5.52 0.26
CA TYR A 186 -10.54 -5.74 0.88
C TYR A 186 -10.72 -7.23 1.14
N LEU A 187 -10.78 -7.61 2.41
CA LEU A 187 -11.11 -8.98 2.82
C LEU A 187 -12.60 -9.05 3.15
N SER A 188 -13.31 -9.90 2.40
CA SER A 188 -14.66 -10.32 2.77
C SER A 188 -14.61 -11.24 3.99
N GLY A 189 -15.75 -11.43 4.65
CA GLY A 189 -15.88 -12.28 5.83
C GLY A 189 -15.32 -13.69 5.66
N LEU A 190 -15.16 -14.38 6.79
CA LEU A 190 -14.50 -15.68 6.86
C LEU A 190 -15.37 -16.77 6.23
N ILE A 191 -14.84 -17.43 5.20
CA ILE A 191 -15.47 -18.59 4.59
C ILE A 191 -14.94 -19.81 5.34
N HIS A 192 -15.79 -20.44 6.17
CA HIS A 192 -15.52 -21.61 7.04
C HIS A 192 -15.02 -21.35 8.47
N GLY A 193 -15.09 -20.13 8.98
CA GLY A 193 -14.77 -19.85 10.40
C GLY A 193 -13.35 -20.23 10.83
N LYS A 194 -12.44 -20.39 9.85
CA LYS A 194 -11.02 -20.72 10.01
C LYS A 194 -10.19 -19.94 9.01
#